data_AF-A0A550HT51-F1
#
_entry.id   AF-A0A550HT51-F1
#
_cell.length_a   1.000
_cell.length_b   1.000
_cell.length_c   1.000
_cell.angle_alpha   90.00
_cell.angle_beta   90.00
_cell.angle_gamma   90.00
#
_symmetry.space_group_name_H-M   'P 1'
#
loop_
_entity.id
_entity.type
_entity.pdbx_description
1 polymer ?
#
loop_
_entity_poly.entity_id
_entity_poly.type
_entity_poly.pdbx_seq_one_letter_code
_entity_poly.pdbx_strand_id
1 'polypeptide(L)'
;MMMTARPTRRLESHHLRERSLLTCSAKAVIVLPKANGLKTSPREGNALIQKMASFLVILIIAEKPKAAKKIAESLGSVRTQKGGESYYYQVEGVVVAPAVGHIYGLVPGREGWDYPIFEAVWQPKYKQKGFEYTKSYIKNLKDLGKEADEIIIATDYDVEGAVIGYNVLNLALGRKDLSRVKRMKFSTLTPGELRKAFNGAHLHNQFESGMVWAGLMRHYLDWYWGINLSRALTHAYKRTGDFKVLSTGRVQGPTLKILADRELEIRSFDSSFFYKLFAMIKGFMAEGPEEEKVVKALQMFSSLKPPARVKDVEKSRKKLSPPPPFNLTDLQTEASRVLKYTPNRTLKIAQKLYEDGLISYPRTSSQKLPKELDVKAILTKLASMYPFATQFIGKKCHEGKKTDPAHPAIYPTGEPANGREGPELKLYDLVARRFMASFGEPAERESTRISIDISGLEFLMEGRRTIKEGFTAIYPAKLEEREVPAVKKGEVLPVTYFQLNREQKRPPKRYTAAGLLKLMEKLNIGTKATRAGIIETLYSRNYIKDKSIRVTELGQSVVRSLESAAPDVVSVDL
;
A
#
# COMPACT_ATOMS: atom_id res chain seq x y z
N MET A 1 -14.07 51.71 -23.70
CA MET A 1 -15.48 51.54 -23.26
C MET A 1 -15.49 50.51 -22.14
N MET A 2 -15.29 50.79 -20.84
CA MET A 2 -15.79 51.84 -19.95
C MET A 2 -17.32 51.96 -19.92
N MET A 3 -17.94 51.39 -18.87
CA MET A 3 -18.93 51.97 -17.94
C MET A 3 -19.64 50.80 -17.21
N THR A 4 -19.38 50.49 -15.93
CA THR A 4 -19.77 51.14 -14.65
C THR A 4 -21.30 51.28 -14.43
N ALA A 5 -21.84 50.61 -13.41
CA ALA A 5 -22.47 51.25 -12.22
C ALA A 5 -23.13 50.23 -11.26
N ARG A 6 -22.88 50.42 -9.96
CA ARG A 6 -23.63 49.91 -8.79
C ARG A 6 -24.90 50.76 -8.56
N PRO A 7 -25.81 50.34 -7.66
CA PRO A 7 -25.85 50.94 -6.30
C PRO A 7 -26.18 49.90 -5.20
N THR A 8 -25.46 49.77 -4.07
CA THR A 8 -25.58 50.50 -2.77
C THR A 8 -26.97 50.64 -2.14
N ARG A 9 -27.18 49.92 -1.02
CA ARG A 9 -27.88 50.29 0.25
C ARG A 9 -28.13 48.99 1.04
N ARG A 10 -28.12 48.90 2.37
CA ARG A 10 -27.63 49.69 3.50
C ARG A 10 -27.72 48.71 4.68
N LEU A 11 -26.66 48.56 5.46
CA LEU A 11 -26.67 47.85 6.74
C LEU A 11 -27.32 48.77 7.78
N GLU A 12 -28.28 48.26 8.53
CA GLU A 12 -28.66 48.82 9.82
C GLU A 12 -28.54 47.77 10.92
N SER A 13 -27.81 48.22 11.93
CA SER A 13 -27.39 47.58 13.16
C SER A 13 -28.47 47.67 14.24
N HIS A 14 -28.63 46.61 15.02
CA HIS A 14 -29.07 46.76 16.41
C HIS A 14 -28.09 46.07 17.36
N HIS A 15 -27.42 46.92 18.13
CA HIS A 15 -26.69 46.60 19.35
C HIS A 15 -27.54 45.81 20.33
N LEU A 16 -26.91 44.88 21.07
CA LEU A 16 -27.04 44.79 22.53
C LEU A 16 -25.92 43.91 23.14
N ARG A 17 -24.95 44.64 23.72
CA ARG A 17 -24.17 44.37 24.95
C ARG A 17 -23.42 43.05 25.13
N GLU A 18 -22.09 43.18 25.09
CA GLU A 18 -21.12 42.33 25.78
C GLU A 18 -21.32 42.36 27.31
N ARG A 19 -21.30 41.17 27.93
CA ARG A 19 -20.72 40.97 29.26
C ARG A 19 -19.98 39.63 29.27
N SER A 20 -18.68 39.71 29.50
CA SER A 20 -17.80 38.62 29.93
C SER A 20 -18.32 37.96 31.21
N LEU A 21 -18.18 36.64 31.35
CA LEU A 21 -17.59 36.00 32.53
C LEU A 21 -17.42 34.47 32.31
N LEU A 22 -16.18 34.05 32.54
CA LEU A 22 -15.62 32.76 32.96
C LEU A 22 -16.52 31.51 33.13
N THR A 23 -15.99 30.41 32.59
CA THR A 23 -15.98 29.02 33.10
C THR A 23 -17.25 28.47 33.75
N CYS A 24 -17.88 27.47 33.12
CA CYS A 24 -18.61 26.46 33.89
C CYS A 24 -18.64 25.08 33.22
N SER A 25 -18.17 24.10 33.99
CA SER A 25 -18.42 22.67 33.88
C SER A 25 -19.92 22.38 33.69
N ALA A 26 -20.26 21.62 32.65
CA ALA A 26 -21.63 21.18 32.41
C ALA A 26 -21.86 19.80 33.04
N LYS A 27 -22.32 19.78 34.29
CA LYS A 27 -23.17 18.70 34.81
C LYS A 27 -24.61 19.03 34.39
N ALA A 28 -25.18 18.24 33.49
CA ALA A 28 -26.60 18.36 33.14
C ALA A 28 -27.46 17.85 34.32
N VAL A 29 -28.20 18.77 34.94
CA VAL A 29 -29.28 18.46 35.89
C VAL A 29 -30.56 18.28 35.09
N ILE A 30 -31.17 17.10 35.18
CA ILE A 30 -32.48 16.78 34.58
C ILE A 30 -33.56 17.41 35.48
N VAL A 31 -34.37 18.31 34.93
CA VAL A 31 -35.59 18.83 35.56
C VAL A 31 -36.77 17.96 35.11
N LEU A 32 -37.43 17.27 36.04
CA LEU A 32 -38.66 16.50 35.78
C LEU A 32 -39.91 17.36 36.04
N PRO A 33 -41.02 17.20 35.27
CA PRO A 33 -42.27 17.89 35.52
C PRO A 33 -43.02 17.25 36.70
N LYS A 34 -43.67 18.08 37.53
CA LYS A 34 -44.51 17.62 38.66
C LYS A 34 -45.78 16.93 38.13
N ALA A 35 -45.92 15.62 38.36
CA ALA A 35 -47.18 14.91 38.25
C ALA A 35 -47.88 14.90 39.61
N ASN A 36 -49.02 15.59 39.71
CA ASN A 36 -49.94 15.49 40.84
C ASN A 36 -50.77 14.21 40.69
N GLY A 37 -50.80 13.42 41.76
CA GLY A 37 -51.93 12.55 42.10
C GLY A 37 -52.04 11.22 41.34
N LEU A 38 -51.25 10.22 41.74
CA LEU A 38 -51.63 8.80 41.77
C LEU A 38 -50.67 8.07 42.71
N LYS A 39 -51.21 7.47 43.78
CA LYS A 39 -50.44 6.68 44.75
C LYS A 39 -50.08 5.34 44.11
N THR A 40 -48.87 5.22 43.57
CA THR A 40 -48.24 3.93 43.23
C THR A 40 -47.05 3.67 44.13
N SER A 41 -46.87 2.41 44.53
CA SER A 41 -45.83 1.95 45.44
C SER A 41 -44.41 2.35 44.98
N PRO A 42 -43.48 2.72 45.89
CA PRO A 42 -42.08 3.03 45.54
C PRO A 42 -41.37 1.88 44.81
N ARG A 43 -41.86 0.64 44.94
CA ARG A 43 -41.32 -0.53 44.23
C ARG A 43 -41.77 -0.61 42.77
N GLU A 44 -42.93 -0.07 42.43
CA GLU A 44 -43.45 -0.06 41.05
C GLU A 44 -42.88 1.11 40.24
N GLY A 45 -42.69 2.28 40.88
CA GLY A 45 -42.00 3.43 40.27
C GLY A 45 -40.52 3.15 39.95
N ASN A 46 -39.80 2.45 40.84
CA ASN A 46 -38.42 2.03 40.57
C ASN A 46 -38.32 0.90 39.54
N ALA A 47 -39.31 0.00 39.46
CA ALA A 47 -39.37 -1.01 38.40
C ALA A 47 -39.67 -0.40 37.03
N LEU A 48 -40.46 0.68 36.96
CA LEU A 48 -40.73 1.43 35.73
C LEU A 48 -39.51 2.26 35.31
N ILE A 49 -38.81 2.91 36.24
CA ILE A 49 -37.57 3.67 35.96
C ILE A 49 -36.40 2.72 35.60
N GLN A 50 -36.29 1.55 36.22
CA GLN A 50 -35.35 0.49 35.79
C GLN A 50 -35.74 -0.17 34.46
N LYS A 51 -37.04 -0.26 34.12
CA LYS A 51 -37.50 -0.67 32.78
C LYS A 51 -37.31 0.41 31.72
N MET A 52 -37.25 1.69 32.10
CA MET A 52 -37.11 2.83 31.17
C MET A 52 -35.65 3.24 30.92
N ALA A 53 -34.69 2.77 31.71
CA ALA A 53 -33.27 2.80 31.35
C ALA A 53 -32.96 1.66 30.35
N SER A 54 -33.60 1.71 29.18
CA SER A 54 -33.15 0.95 28.01
C SER A 54 -31.74 1.44 27.69
N PHE A 55 -30.73 0.69 28.12
CA PHE A 55 -29.37 0.90 27.66
C PHE A 55 -29.37 0.64 26.16
N LEU A 56 -29.18 1.71 25.37
CA LEU A 56 -29.04 1.65 23.93
C LEU A 56 -27.99 0.59 23.58
N VAL A 57 -28.40 -0.49 22.92
CA VAL A 57 -27.51 -1.60 22.56
C VAL A 57 -26.75 -1.23 21.29
N ILE A 58 -25.45 -1.00 21.42
CA ILE A 58 -24.57 -0.68 20.30
C ILE A 58 -23.92 -1.96 19.79
N LEU A 59 -24.09 -2.27 18.50
CA LEU A 59 -23.39 -3.34 17.81
C LEU A 59 -22.26 -2.78 16.93
N ILE A 60 -21.01 -3.08 17.30
CA ILE A 60 -19.83 -2.79 16.51
C ILE A 60 -19.48 -4.00 15.64
N ILE A 61 -19.34 -3.78 14.33
CA ILE A 61 -18.97 -4.82 13.36
C ILE A 61 -17.54 -4.57 12.89
N ALA A 62 -16.60 -5.44 13.27
CA ALA A 62 -15.21 -5.38 12.83
C ALA A 62 -14.92 -6.36 11.69
N GLU A 63 -13.90 -6.11 10.87
CA GLU A 63 -13.58 -7.01 9.75
C GLU A 63 -13.01 -8.34 10.22
N LYS A 64 -12.03 -8.31 11.13
CA LYS A 64 -11.28 -9.47 11.59
C LYS A 64 -11.49 -9.71 13.08
N PRO A 65 -11.35 -10.96 13.54
CA PRO A 65 -11.52 -11.24 14.96
C PRO A 65 -10.49 -10.56 15.87
N LYS A 66 -9.24 -10.42 15.43
CA LYS A 66 -8.23 -9.64 16.16
C LYS A 66 -8.63 -8.17 16.31
N ALA A 67 -9.16 -7.56 15.26
CA ALA A 67 -9.65 -6.19 15.30
C ALA A 67 -10.85 -6.07 16.25
N ALA A 68 -11.82 -6.98 16.18
CA ALA A 68 -12.95 -7.03 17.12
C ALA A 68 -12.47 -7.10 18.58
N LYS A 69 -11.50 -7.99 18.86
CA LYS A 69 -10.94 -8.14 20.20
C LYS A 69 -10.28 -6.85 20.69
N LYS A 70 -9.42 -6.23 19.87
CA LYS A 70 -8.73 -4.99 20.24
C LYS A 70 -9.68 -3.81 20.43
N ILE A 71 -10.72 -3.72 19.61
CA ILE A 71 -11.78 -2.72 19.80
C ILE A 71 -12.45 -2.95 21.15
N ALA A 72 -12.91 -4.17 21.45
CA ALA A 72 -13.54 -4.48 22.73
C ALA A 72 -12.62 -4.16 23.93
N GLU A 73 -11.36 -4.61 23.90
CA GLU A 73 -10.37 -4.37 24.96
C GLU A 73 -10.05 -2.88 25.14
N SER A 74 -10.16 -2.07 24.08
CA SER A 74 -9.95 -0.63 24.18
C SER A 74 -11.07 0.10 24.92
N LEU A 75 -12.28 -0.48 24.93
CA LEU A 75 -13.50 0.11 25.50
C LEU A 75 -13.71 -0.25 26.97
N GLY A 76 -13.14 -1.35 27.46
CA GLY A 76 -13.29 -1.75 28.87
C GLY A 76 -13.07 -3.25 29.11
N SER A 77 -13.63 -3.75 30.21
CA SER A 77 -13.52 -5.17 30.57
C SER A 77 -14.34 -6.05 29.64
N VAL A 78 -13.68 -6.99 28.96
CA VAL A 78 -14.26 -7.82 27.90
C VAL A 78 -14.80 -9.13 28.44
N ARG A 79 -16.06 -9.44 28.10
CA ARG A 79 -16.62 -10.80 28.21
C ARG A 79 -16.71 -11.42 26.83
N THR A 80 -16.09 -12.57 26.63
CA THR A 80 -16.19 -13.32 25.37
C THR A 80 -17.44 -14.21 25.41
N GLN A 81 -18.27 -14.11 24.39
CA GLN A 81 -19.49 -14.91 24.23
C GLN A 81 -19.38 -15.81 23.01
N LYS A 82 -19.94 -17.01 23.08
CA LYS A 82 -20.03 -17.94 21.95
C LYS A 82 -21.35 -17.75 21.20
N GLY A 83 -21.28 -17.70 19.88
CA GLY A 83 -22.42 -17.71 18.95
C GLY A 83 -22.34 -18.94 18.04
N GLY A 84 -22.43 -20.13 18.62
CA GLY A 84 -22.08 -21.39 17.95
C GLY A 84 -20.56 -21.54 17.78
N GLU A 85 -20.11 -21.77 16.54
CA GLU A 85 -18.68 -21.79 16.17
C GLU A 85 -18.08 -20.38 16.00
N SER A 86 -18.90 -19.33 16.09
CA SER A 86 -18.45 -17.94 16.08
C SER A 86 -18.36 -17.37 17.50
N TYR A 87 -17.80 -16.17 17.63
CA TYR A 87 -17.70 -15.46 18.90
C TYR A 87 -17.91 -13.97 18.71
N TYR A 88 -18.30 -13.31 19.79
CA TYR A 88 -18.40 -11.87 19.91
C TYR A 88 -18.00 -11.44 21.32
N TYR A 89 -17.83 -10.14 21.50
CA TYR A 89 -17.36 -9.54 22.75
C TYR A 89 -18.44 -8.62 23.31
N GLN A 90 -18.61 -8.63 24.63
CA GLN A 90 -19.49 -7.71 25.35
C GLN A 90 -18.67 -6.83 26.28
N VAL A 91 -18.92 -5.52 26.23
CA VAL A 91 -18.26 -4.50 27.04
C VAL A 91 -19.28 -3.40 27.34
N GLU A 92 -19.70 -3.25 28.60
CA GLU A 92 -20.50 -2.10 29.08
C GLU A 92 -21.63 -1.62 28.14
N GLY A 93 -22.57 -2.50 27.76
CA GLY A 93 -23.69 -2.16 26.86
C GLY A 93 -23.35 -2.12 25.37
N VAL A 94 -22.09 -2.39 25.00
CA VAL A 94 -21.60 -2.52 23.64
C VAL A 94 -21.31 -3.99 23.30
N VAL A 95 -21.73 -4.42 22.12
CA VAL A 95 -21.41 -5.71 21.53
C VAL A 95 -20.45 -5.51 20.36
N VAL A 96 -19.34 -6.25 20.32
CA VAL A 96 -18.37 -6.20 19.22
C VAL A 96 -18.28 -7.56 18.54
N ALA A 97 -18.65 -7.64 17.26
CA ALA A 97 -18.71 -8.87 16.48
C ALA A 97 -17.82 -8.80 15.23
N PRO A 98 -17.03 -9.85 14.92
CA PRO A 98 -16.24 -9.91 13.70
C PRO A 98 -17.04 -10.47 12.52
N ALA A 99 -16.82 -9.89 11.33
CA ALA A 99 -17.35 -10.39 10.07
C ALA A 99 -16.48 -11.49 9.42
N VAL A 100 -15.22 -11.66 9.83
CA VAL A 100 -14.23 -12.57 9.21
C VAL A 100 -13.93 -12.31 7.72
N GLY A 101 -14.05 -11.04 7.30
CA GLY A 101 -13.85 -10.59 5.92
C GLY A 101 -15.13 -10.64 5.07
N HIS A 102 -14.98 -10.85 3.77
CA HIS A 102 -16.11 -10.98 2.84
C HIS A 102 -16.89 -12.28 3.11
N ILE A 103 -18.06 -12.16 3.75
CA ILE A 103 -19.02 -13.28 3.99
C ILE A 103 -20.08 -13.42 2.89
N TYR A 104 -20.16 -12.45 1.99
CA TYR A 104 -20.92 -12.52 0.74
C TYR A 104 -19.97 -12.46 -0.45
N GLY A 105 -20.35 -13.06 -1.57
CA GLY A 105 -19.62 -13.00 -2.83
C GLY A 105 -20.57 -13.03 -4.03
N LEU A 106 -20.12 -12.47 -5.15
CA LEU A 106 -20.87 -12.52 -6.41
C LEU A 106 -20.83 -13.90 -7.03
N VAL A 107 -22.00 -14.39 -7.44
CA VAL A 107 -22.19 -15.65 -8.18
C VAL A 107 -23.13 -15.42 -9.37
N PRO A 108 -23.14 -16.32 -10.37
CA PRO A 108 -24.13 -16.24 -11.44
C PRO A 108 -25.56 -16.31 -10.91
N GLY A 109 -26.47 -15.54 -11.49
CA GLY A 109 -27.91 -15.60 -11.17
C GLY A 109 -28.60 -16.89 -11.64
N ARG A 110 -27.99 -17.59 -12.61
CA ARG A 110 -28.45 -18.87 -13.16
C ARG A 110 -27.40 -19.97 -13.01
N GLU A 111 -27.86 -21.21 -12.96
CA GLU A 111 -26.97 -22.38 -12.96
C GLU A 111 -26.28 -22.56 -14.33
N GLY A 112 -25.17 -23.31 -14.34
CA GLY A 112 -24.44 -23.64 -15.56
C GLY A 112 -23.12 -22.87 -15.79
N TRP A 113 -22.36 -23.35 -16.77
CA TRP A 113 -21.02 -22.86 -17.10
C TRP A 113 -20.95 -22.10 -18.44
N ASP A 114 -22.12 -21.67 -18.95
CA ASP A 114 -22.22 -20.93 -20.20
C ASP A 114 -21.75 -19.47 -20.07
N TYR A 115 -21.55 -18.82 -21.21
CA TYR A 115 -21.24 -17.40 -21.33
C TYR A 115 -21.96 -16.82 -22.58
N PRO A 116 -22.32 -15.52 -22.60
CA PRO A 116 -22.08 -14.54 -21.55
C PRO A 116 -23.09 -14.62 -20.38
N ILE A 117 -22.71 -14.09 -19.22
CA ILE A 117 -23.54 -13.92 -18.03
C ILE A 117 -23.43 -12.48 -17.55
N PHE A 118 -24.58 -11.82 -17.50
CA PHE A 118 -24.73 -10.44 -17.02
C PHE A 118 -25.61 -10.34 -15.77
N GLU A 119 -26.10 -11.47 -15.27
CA GLU A 119 -26.81 -11.53 -14.00
C GLU A 119 -25.86 -12.02 -12.91
N ALA A 120 -25.43 -11.09 -12.06
CA ALA A 120 -24.57 -11.37 -10.90
C ALA A 120 -25.30 -11.02 -9.61
N VAL A 121 -25.35 -11.97 -8.69
CA VAL A 121 -26.05 -11.84 -7.41
C VAL A 121 -25.11 -12.06 -6.24
N TRP A 122 -25.25 -11.26 -5.19
CA TRP A 122 -24.52 -11.48 -3.94
C TRP A 122 -25.15 -12.65 -3.18
N GLN A 123 -24.36 -13.68 -2.89
CA GLN A 123 -24.80 -14.83 -2.10
C GLN A 123 -23.87 -15.09 -0.91
N PRO A 124 -24.40 -15.71 0.17
CA PRO A 124 -23.58 -16.13 1.29
C PRO A 124 -22.46 -17.08 0.86
N LYS A 125 -21.23 -16.80 1.30
CA LYS A 125 -20.08 -17.61 0.89
C LYS A 125 -20.08 -19.02 1.44
N TYR A 126 -20.77 -19.32 2.54
CA TYR A 126 -20.86 -20.69 3.05
C TYR A 126 -21.50 -21.69 2.07
N LYS A 127 -22.15 -21.20 1.00
CA LYS A 127 -22.63 -22.04 -0.12
C LYS A 127 -21.51 -22.46 -1.08
N GLN A 128 -20.32 -21.89 -0.94
CA GLN A 128 -19.13 -22.17 -1.75
C GLN A 128 -18.15 -23.02 -0.95
N LYS A 129 -17.49 -23.97 -1.62
CA LYS A 129 -16.51 -24.87 -1.02
C LYS A 129 -15.37 -24.08 -0.35
N GLY A 130 -15.07 -24.40 0.91
CA GLY A 130 -13.98 -23.80 1.69
C GLY A 130 -14.35 -22.54 2.46
N PHE A 131 -15.61 -22.11 2.42
CA PHE A 131 -16.13 -20.95 3.15
C PHE A 131 -17.26 -21.31 4.13
N GLU A 132 -17.46 -22.59 4.42
CA GLU A 132 -18.51 -23.11 5.28
C GLU A 132 -18.49 -22.46 6.67
N TYR A 133 -17.28 -22.17 7.19
CA TYR A 133 -17.06 -21.48 8.47
C TYR A 133 -17.78 -20.12 8.57
N THR A 134 -18.07 -19.45 7.45
CA THR A 134 -18.76 -18.14 7.45
C THR A 134 -20.23 -18.23 7.87
N LYS A 135 -20.82 -19.43 7.85
CA LYS A 135 -22.23 -19.67 8.19
C LYS A 135 -22.54 -19.24 9.63
N SER A 136 -21.67 -19.61 10.58
CA SER A 136 -21.85 -19.29 12.00
C SER A 136 -21.76 -17.77 12.24
N TYR A 137 -20.81 -17.09 11.61
CA TYR A 137 -20.66 -15.64 11.68
C TYR A 137 -21.86 -14.89 11.09
N ILE A 138 -22.38 -15.31 9.92
CA ILE A 138 -23.57 -14.69 9.33
C ILE A 138 -24.78 -14.83 10.25
N LYS A 139 -25.00 -16.03 10.81
CA LYS A 139 -26.10 -16.26 11.76
C LYS A 139 -25.95 -15.37 13.00
N ASN A 140 -24.76 -15.35 13.59
CA ASN A 140 -24.48 -14.55 14.79
C ASN A 140 -24.70 -13.05 14.52
N LEU A 141 -24.18 -12.51 13.42
CA LEU A 141 -24.40 -11.11 13.03
C LEU A 141 -25.88 -10.78 12.81
N LYS A 142 -26.64 -11.71 12.20
CA LYS A 142 -28.08 -11.55 11.99
C LYS A 142 -28.84 -11.50 13.31
N ASP A 143 -28.50 -12.36 14.27
CA ASP A 143 -29.18 -12.41 15.56
C ASP A 143 -28.85 -11.18 16.41
N LEU A 144 -27.57 -10.82 16.52
CA LEU A 144 -27.13 -9.60 17.21
C LEU A 144 -27.72 -8.33 16.59
N GLY A 145 -27.86 -8.29 15.27
CA GLY A 145 -28.43 -7.14 14.57
C GLY A 145 -29.91 -6.90 14.83
N LYS A 146 -30.68 -7.92 15.27
CA LYS A 146 -32.08 -7.75 15.67
C LYS A 146 -32.21 -6.99 16.99
N GLU A 147 -31.28 -7.24 17.90
CA GLU A 147 -31.25 -6.67 19.26
C GLU A 147 -30.57 -5.30 19.30
N ALA A 148 -29.82 -4.93 18.25
CA ALA A 148 -29.07 -3.67 18.20
C ALA A 148 -29.95 -2.45 17.88
N ASP A 149 -29.86 -1.44 18.74
CA ASP A 149 -30.46 -0.11 18.56
C ASP A 149 -29.65 0.78 17.62
N GLU A 150 -28.32 0.67 17.69
CA GLU A 150 -27.35 1.41 16.87
C GLU A 150 -26.27 0.46 16.34
N ILE A 151 -25.83 0.67 15.10
CA ILE A 151 -24.78 -0.14 14.47
C ILE A 151 -23.59 0.73 14.12
N ILE A 152 -22.40 0.29 14.51
CA ILE A 152 -21.13 0.94 14.16
C ILE A 152 -20.32 0.00 13.27
N ILE A 153 -20.02 0.44 12.05
CA ILE A 153 -19.12 -0.28 11.16
C ILE A 153 -17.68 0.11 11.48
N ALA A 154 -16.91 -0.87 11.94
CA ALA A 154 -15.50 -0.78 12.31
C ALA A 154 -14.64 -1.78 11.51
N THR A 155 -15.02 -2.06 10.26
CA THR A 155 -14.14 -2.71 9.28
C THR A 155 -12.95 -1.81 8.95
N ASP A 156 -11.87 -2.37 8.37
CA ASP A 156 -10.70 -1.59 7.96
C ASP A 156 -11.13 -0.39 7.09
N TYR A 157 -10.50 0.76 7.24
CA TYR A 157 -10.96 2.01 6.63
C TYR A 157 -10.52 2.18 5.16
N ASP A 158 -10.73 1.14 4.36
CA ASP A 158 -10.54 1.13 2.92
C ASP A 158 -11.83 0.81 2.15
N VAL A 159 -11.75 0.83 0.82
CA VAL A 159 -12.88 0.51 -0.07
C VAL A 159 -13.38 -0.92 0.17
N GLU A 160 -12.50 -1.87 0.49
CA GLU A 160 -12.92 -3.26 0.76
C GLU A 160 -13.68 -3.37 2.07
N GLY A 161 -13.19 -2.74 3.14
CA GLY A 161 -13.87 -2.70 4.42
C GLY A 161 -15.23 -2.02 4.33
N ALA A 162 -15.37 -0.99 3.48
CA ALA A 162 -16.65 -0.35 3.19
C ALA A 162 -17.65 -1.33 2.54
N VAL A 163 -17.22 -2.11 1.54
CA VAL A 163 -18.06 -3.13 0.90
C VAL A 163 -18.43 -4.26 1.87
N ILE A 164 -17.49 -4.71 2.70
CA ILE A 164 -17.76 -5.73 3.72
C ILE A 164 -18.83 -5.23 4.69
N GLY A 165 -18.64 -4.03 5.23
CA GLY A 165 -19.60 -3.40 6.13
C GLY A 165 -20.99 -3.27 5.51
N TYR A 166 -21.05 -2.82 4.25
CA TYR A 166 -22.32 -2.68 3.53
C TYR A 166 -23.02 -4.02 3.32
N ASN A 167 -22.30 -5.05 2.88
CA ASN A 167 -22.88 -6.37 2.65
C ASN A 167 -23.37 -6.99 3.96
N VAL A 168 -22.66 -6.79 5.09
CA VAL A 168 -23.15 -7.21 6.39
C VAL A 168 -24.46 -6.50 6.74
N LEU A 169 -24.49 -5.17 6.67
CA LEU A 169 -25.68 -4.36 6.96
C LEU A 169 -26.89 -4.77 6.11
N ASN A 170 -26.70 -4.78 4.80
CA ASN A 170 -27.77 -4.96 3.83
C ASN A 170 -28.22 -6.43 3.75
N LEU A 171 -27.28 -7.37 3.69
CA LEU A 171 -27.58 -8.78 3.38
C LEU A 171 -27.67 -9.68 4.61
N ALA A 172 -26.83 -9.46 5.65
CA ALA A 172 -26.92 -10.26 6.88
C ALA A 172 -27.95 -9.70 7.87
N LEU A 173 -27.92 -8.39 8.12
CA LEU A 173 -28.79 -7.75 9.10
C LEU A 173 -30.14 -7.31 8.52
N GLY A 174 -30.25 -7.17 7.19
CA GLY A 174 -31.46 -6.68 6.53
C GLY A 174 -31.77 -5.21 6.86
N ARG A 175 -30.77 -4.43 7.30
CA ARG A 175 -30.91 -3.02 7.69
C ARG A 175 -30.76 -2.14 6.45
N LYS A 176 -31.91 -1.71 5.90
CA LYS A 176 -31.97 -0.75 4.78
C LYS A 176 -31.94 0.71 5.25
N ASP A 177 -32.47 0.97 6.45
CA ASP A 177 -32.36 2.29 7.08
C ASP A 177 -30.96 2.46 7.67
N LEU A 178 -30.26 3.50 7.21
CA LEU A 178 -28.91 3.84 7.63
C LEU A 178 -28.89 4.97 8.68
N SER A 179 -30.04 5.48 9.12
CA SER A 179 -30.16 6.58 10.08
C SER A 179 -29.47 6.30 11.42
N ARG A 180 -29.41 5.03 11.82
CA ARG A 180 -28.74 4.54 13.05
C ARG A 180 -27.48 3.73 12.76
N VAL A 181 -26.86 3.97 11.61
CA VAL A 181 -25.60 3.35 11.21
C VAL A 181 -24.51 4.40 11.22
N LYS A 182 -23.43 4.13 11.96
CA LYS A 182 -22.25 4.98 12.01
C LYS A 182 -21.02 4.27 11.47
N ARG A 183 -20.02 5.04 11.05
CA ARG A 183 -18.72 4.52 10.60
C ARG A 183 -17.63 4.97 11.58
N MET A 184 -16.89 4.02 12.13
CA MET A 184 -15.71 4.25 12.95
C MET A 184 -14.46 4.26 12.08
N LYS A 185 -13.64 5.32 12.17
CA LYS A 185 -12.40 5.47 11.40
C LYS A 185 -11.17 5.40 12.28
N PHE A 186 -10.22 4.55 11.89
CA PHE A 186 -8.93 4.40 12.56
C PHE A 186 -7.87 3.93 11.56
N SER A 187 -6.64 4.34 11.81
CA SER A 187 -5.43 3.98 11.07
C SER A 187 -4.48 3.11 11.90
N THR A 188 -4.69 2.96 13.22
CA THR A 188 -4.01 1.95 14.04
C THR A 188 -5.01 1.21 14.94
N LEU A 189 -4.63 0.03 15.41
CA LEU A 189 -5.38 -0.72 16.43
C LEU A 189 -4.78 -0.51 17.83
N THR A 190 -4.27 0.69 18.12
CA THR A 190 -3.80 1.04 19.46
C THR A 190 -4.98 1.43 20.35
N PRO A 191 -4.97 1.10 21.66
CA PRO A 191 -6.10 1.40 22.54
C PRO A 191 -6.47 2.88 22.59
N GLY A 192 -5.48 3.78 22.54
CA GLY A 192 -5.70 5.22 22.54
C GLY A 192 -6.43 5.71 21.30
N GLU A 193 -6.05 5.24 20.11
CA GLU A 193 -6.71 5.62 18.87
C GLU A 193 -8.11 5.02 18.76
N LEU A 194 -8.30 3.76 19.15
CA LEU A 194 -9.61 3.10 19.13
C LEU A 194 -10.62 3.80 20.05
N ARG A 195 -10.21 4.20 21.26
CA ARG A 195 -11.07 5.01 22.15
C ARG A 195 -11.42 6.36 21.56
N LYS A 196 -10.44 7.06 20.95
CA LYS A 196 -10.70 8.33 20.26
C LYS A 196 -11.66 8.15 19.08
N ALA A 197 -11.51 7.06 18.33
CA ALA A 197 -12.35 6.75 17.18
C ALA A 197 -13.80 6.40 17.58
N PHE A 198 -13.99 5.77 18.74
CA PHE A 198 -15.32 5.47 19.29
C PHE A 198 -15.99 6.70 19.93
N ASN A 199 -15.25 7.49 20.72
CA ASN A 199 -15.82 8.60 21.51
C ASN A 199 -15.86 9.96 20.77
N GLY A 200 -15.25 10.08 19.61
CA GLY A 200 -14.90 11.37 19.01
C GLY A 200 -15.44 11.65 17.61
N ALA A 201 -14.83 12.64 16.94
CA ALA A 201 -15.21 13.16 15.62
C ALA A 201 -15.05 12.17 14.45
N HIS A 202 -14.50 10.98 14.70
CA HIS A 202 -14.28 9.92 13.71
C HIS A 202 -15.43 8.93 13.60
N LEU A 203 -16.51 9.17 14.37
CA LEU A 203 -17.76 8.47 14.28
C LEU A 203 -18.71 9.28 13.37
N HIS A 204 -18.82 8.86 12.11
CA HIS A 204 -19.61 9.60 11.12
C HIS A 204 -21.01 9.00 10.97
N ASN A 205 -22.04 9.84 11.03
CA ASN A 205 -23.46 9.48 10.87
C ASN A 205 -23.87 9.20 9.41
N GLN A 206 -22.92 9.19 8.48
CA GLN A 206 -23.17 8.87 7.08
C GLN A 206 -22.22 7.74 6.69
N PHE A 207 -22.81 6.55 6.56
CA PHE A 207 -22.15 5.42 5.92
C PHE A 207 -21.68 5.87 4.53
N GLU A 208 -20.37 5.81 4.27
CA GLU A 208 -19.71 6.47 3.14
C GLU A 208 -20.09 5.86 1.79
N SER A 209 -21.25 6.27 1.28
CA SER A 209 -21.87 5.74 0.08
C SER A 209 -20.92 5.75 -1.12
N GLY A 210 -20.11 6.80 -1.29
CA GLY A 210 -19.12 6.88 -2.36
C GLY A 210 -18.11 5.72 -2.39
N MET A 211 -17.50 5.38 -1.23
CA MET A 211 -16.54 4.26 -1.17
C MET A 211 -17.23 2.91 -1.39
N VAL A 212 -18.44 2.78 -0.85
CA VAL A 212 -19.25 1.56 -0.97
C VAL A 212 -19.62 1.31 -2.43
N TRP A 213 -20.18 2.31 -3.12
CA TRP A 213 -20.58 2.19 -4.51
C TRP A 213 -19.37 1.95 -5.42
N ALA A 214 -18.25 2.67 -5.21
CA ALA A 214 -17.02 2.43 -5.95
C ALA A 214 -16.52 1.00 -5.77
N GLY A 215 -16.54 0.48 -4.54
CA GLY A 215 -16.14 -0.89 -4.25
C GLY A 215 -17.09 -1.93 -4.86
N LEU A 216 -18.41 -1.77 -4.71
CA LEU A 216 -19.41 -2.66 -5.30
C LEU A 216 -19.30 -2.71 -6.82
N MET A 217 -19.21 -1.54 -7.48
CA MET A 217 -19.04 -1.46 -8.93
C MET A 217 -17.76 -2.15 -9.38
N ARG A 218 -16.65 -1.96 -8.65
CA ARG A 218 -15.41 -2.69 -8.92
C ARG A 218 -15.60 -4.21 -8.80
N HIS A 219 -16.29 -4.70 -7.78
CA HIS A 219 -16.58 -6.13 -7.62
C HIS A 219 -17.42 -6.67 -8.79
N TYR A 220 -18.47 -5.95 -9.21
CA TYR A 220 -19.28 -6.33 -10.37
C TYR A 220 -18.47 -6.34 -11.67
N LEU A 221 -17.70 -5.28 -11.95
CA LEU A 221 -16.89 -5.20 -13.16
C LEU A 221 -15.82 -6.30 -13.18
N ASP A 222 -15.07 -6.49 -12.10
CA ASP A 222 -14.06 -7.54 -12.01
C ASP A 222 -14.70 -8.93 -12.18
N TRP A 223 -15.92 -9.13 -11.67
CA TRP A 223 -16.68 -10.37 -11.84
C TRP A 223 -17.15 -10.58 -13.29
N TYR A 224 -17.78 -9.59 -13.92
CA TYR A 224 -18.27 -9.69 -15.29
C TYR A 224 -17.13 -9.96 -16.26
N TRP A 225 -16.04 -9.20 -16.16
CA TRP A 225 -14.86 -9.39 -16.98
C TRP A 225 -14.21 -10.73 -16.71
N GLY A 226 -14.01 -11.07 -15.43
CA GLY A 226 -13.37 -12.31 -15.02
C GLY A 226 -14.13 -13.55 -15.51
N ILE A 227 -15.42 -13.65 -15.20
CA ILE A 227 -16.23 -14.83 -15.52
C ILE A 227 -16.42 -14.98 -17.03
N ASN A 228 -16.83 -13.93 -17.73
CA ASN A 228 -17.15 -14.04 -19.15
C ASN A 228 -15.91 -14.37 -19.98
N LEU A 229 -14.82 -13.64 -19.78
CA LEU A 229 -13.61 -13.82 -20.58
C LEU A 229 -12.89 -15.13 -20.22
N SER A 230 -12.87 -15.53 -18.95
CA SER A 230 -12.25 -16.80 -18.54
C SER A 230 -13.02 -18.01 -19.06
N ARG A 231 -14.36 -17.97 -19.05
CA ARG A 231 -15.20 -19.02 -19.65
C ARG A 231 -15.01 -19.08 -21.15
N ALA A 232 -15.03 -17.94 -21.84
CA ALA A 232 -14.78 -17.87 -23.28
C ALA A 232 -13.42 -18.48 -23.65
N LEU A 233 -12.34 -18.06 -22.96
CA LEU A 233 -10.99 -18.61 -23.17
C LEU A 233 -10.92 -20.11 -22.91
N THR A 234 -11.53 -20.58 -21.82
CA THR A 234 -11.50 -22.00 -21.46
C THR A 234 -12.33 -22.85 -22.43
N HIS A 235 -13.47 -22.35 -22.92
CA HIS A 235 -14.24 -23.00 -24.00
C HIS A 235 -13.45 -23.06 -25.31
N ALA A 236 -12.74 -21.99 -25.68
CA ALA A 236 -11.88 -21.97 -26.85
C ALA A 236 -10.72 -22.98 -26.72
N TYR A 237 -10.08 -23.06 -25.55
CA TYR A 237 -9.04 -24.04 -25.27
C TYR A 237 -9.57 -25.48 -25.33
N LYS A 238 -10.77 -25.73 -24.77
CA LYS A 238 -11.41 -27.05 -24.83
C LYS A 238 -11.57 -27.59 -26.26
N ARG A 239 -11.78 -26.71 -27.24
CA ARG A 239 -11.92 -27.09 -28.66
C ARG A 239 -10.62 -27.63 -29.28
N THR A 240 -9.46 -27.42 -28.65
CA THR A 240 -8.18 -27.97 -29.11
C THR A 240 -7.96 -29.42 -28.66
N GLY A 241 -8.91 -30.03 -27.94
CA GLY A 241 -8.82 -31.41 -27.45
C GLY A 241 -8.18 -31.56 -26.06
N ASP A 242 -7.77 -30.47 -25.42
CA ASP A 242 -7.23 -30.45 -24.06
C ASP A 242 -8.12 -29.61 -23.14
N PHE A 243 -8.12 -29.88 -21.82
CA PHE A 243 -8.92 -29.15 -20.85
C PHE A 243 -8.05 -28.52 -19.76
N LYS A 244 -8.03 -27.19 -19.77
CA LYS A 244 -7.43 -26.40 -18.70
C LYS A 244 -8.28 -25.17 -18.45
N VAL A 245 -8.65 -24.95 -17.18
CA VAL A 245 -9.32 -23.72 -16.77
C VAL A 245 -8.34 -22.56 -16.88
N LEU A 246 -8.56 -21.71 -17.87
CA LEU A 246 -7.85 -20.46 -18.10
C LEU A 246 -8.54 -19.33 -17.35
N SER A 247 -7.78 -18.31 -16.96
CA SER A 247 -8.31 -17.12 -16.35
C SER A 247 -7.78 -15.87 -17.04
N THR A 248 -8.63 -14.86 -17.12
CA THR A 248 -8.22 -13.48 -17.36
C THR A 248 -9.16 -12.58 -16.59
N GLY A 249 -8.92 -11.27 -16.63
CA GLY A 249 -9.79 -10.30 -16.02
C GLY A 249 -9.27 -8.90 -16.30
N ARG A 250 -10.09 -7.91 -15.98
CA ARG A 250 -9.88 -6.49 -16.29
C ARG A 250 -8.46 -5.99 -15.99
N VAL A 251 -7.83 -6.49 -14.90
CA VAL A 251 -6.47 -6.11 -14.55
C VAL A 251 -5.44 -7.21 -14.88
N GLN A 252 -5.83 -8.48 -14.81
CA GLN A 252 -4.94 -9.62 -15.05
C GLN A 252 -4.46 -9.66 -16.51
N GLY A 253 -5.38 -9.44 -17.46
CA GLY A 253 -5.11 -9.48 -18.90
C GLY A 253 -4.08 -8.42 -19.33
N PRO A 254 -4.33 -7.12 -19.10
CA PRO A 254 -3.39 -6.06 -19.44
C PRO A 254 -2.02 -6.22 -18.74
N THR A 255 -2.01 -6.69 -17.50
CA THR A 255 -0.76 -6.97 -16.78
C THR A 255 0.05 -8.08 -17.44
N LEU A 256 -0.61 -9.15 -17.91
CA LEU A 256 0.05 -10.22 -18.64
C LEU A 256 0.54 -9.75 -20.02
N LYS A 257 -0.21 -8.89 -20.70
CA LYS A 257 0.18 -8.28 -21.98
C LYS A 257 1.46 -7.45 -21.86
N ILE A 258 1.57 -6.58 -20.85
CA ILE A 258 2.81 -5.82 -20.56
C ILE A 258 4.04 -6.74 -20.47
N LEU A 259 3.89 -7.90 -19.83
CA LEU A 259 4.96 -8.86 -19.70
C LEU A 259 5.27 -9.60 -21.00
N ALA A 260 4.22 -9.95 -21.77
CA ALA A 260 4.37 -10.59 -23.06
C ALA A 260 5.07 -9.67 -24.07
N ASP A 261 4.74 -8.38 -24.08
CA ASP A 261 5.38 -7.39 -24.93
C ASP A 261 6.86 -7.21 -24.60
N ARG A 262 7.21 -7.18 -23.30
CA ARG A 262 8.62 -7.21 -22.88
C ARG A 262 9.34 -8.48 -23.34
N GLU A 263 8.68 -9.63 -23.33
CA GLU A 263 9.30 -10.87 -23.82
C GLU A 263 9.49 -10.83 -25.34
N LEU A 264 8.55 -10.25 -26.08
CA LEU A 264 8.68 -10.02 -27.53
C LEU A 264 9.84 -9.05 -27.81
N GLU A 265 9.90 -7.92 -27.11
CA GLU A 265 10.99 -6.92 -27.21
C GLU A 265 12.36 -7.55 -26.99
N ILE A 266 12.48 -8.47 -26.03
CA ILE A 266 13.72 -9.21 -25.75
C ILE A 266 14.06 -10.20 -26.88
N ARG A 267 13.06 -10.90 -27.41
CA ARG A 267 13.24 -11.92 -28.46
C ARG A 267 13.53 -11.30 -29.83
N SER A 268 12.95 -10.14 -30.13
CA SER A 268 13.14 -9.39 -31.37
C SER A 268 14.34 -8.45 -31.31
N PHE A 269 15.07 -8.39 -30.18
CA PHE A 269 16.22 -7.51 -30.04
C PHE A 269 17.37 -8.01 -30.91
N ASP A 270 17.66 -7.28 -31.99
CA ASP A 270 18.84 -7.52 -32.81
C ASP A 270 20.09 -7.01 -32.09
N SER A 271 20.94 -7.95 -31.68
CA SER A 271 22.10 -7.65 -30.86
C SER A 271 23.31 -7.35 -31.74
N SER A 272 23.75 -6.10 -31.73
CA SER A 272 24.99 -5.69 -32.39
C SER A 272 26.18 -5.69 -31.43
N PHE A 273 27.37 -5.93 -31.97
CA PHE A 273 28.62 -5.75 -31.25
C PHE A 273 29.10 -4.30 -31.35
N PHE A 274 29.80 -3.86 -30.32
CA PHE A 274 30.58 -2.64 -30.33
C PHE A 274 31.93 -2.90 -29.65
N TYR A 275 32.90 -2.04 -29.91
CA TYR A 275 34.25 -2.16 -29.40
C TYR A 275 34.53 -0.96 -28.52
N LYS A 276 34.97 -1.22 -27.29
CA LYS A 276 35.25 -0.19 -26.30
C LYS A 276 36.71 -0.21 -25.90
N LEU A 277 37.32 0.97 -25.90
CA LEU A 277 38.69 1.16 -25.49
C LEU A 277 38.78 1.31 -23.96
N PHE A 278 39.84 0.77 -23.39
CA PHE A 278 40.18 0.92 -21.98
C PHE A 278 41.67 1.19 -21.81
N ALA A 279 42.00 1.97 -20.79
CA ALA A 279 43.38 2.23 -20.39
C ALA A 279 43.55 1.97 -18.88
N MET A 280 44.54 1.17 -18.52
CA MET A 280 44.89 0.93 -17.11
C MET A 280 45.90 1.98 -16.64
N ILE A 281 45.50 2.83 -15.69
CA ILE A 281 46.29 3.96 -15.20
C ILE A 281 46.27 3.97 -13.67
N LYS A 282 47.44 3.92 -13.03
CA LYS A 282 47.59 3.85 -11.56
C LYS A 282 46.74 2.73 -10.91
N GLY A 283 46.52 1.61 -11.60
CA GLY A 283 45.68 0.49 -11.12
C GLY A 283 44.17 0.69 -11.30
N PHE A 284 43.73 1.77 -11.95
CA PHE A 284 42.33 2.04 -12.26
C PHE A 284 42.08 1.98 -13.76
N MET A 285 40.90 1.46 -14.12
CA MET A 285 40.48 1.35 -15.51
C MET A 285 39.74 2.62 -15.94
N ALA A 286 40.29 3.32 -16.95
CA ALA A 286 39.63 4.41 -17.64
C ALA A 286 38.88 3.87 -18.87
N GLU A 287 37.65 4.32 -19.05
CA GLU A 287 36.78 3.95 -20.17
C GLU A 287 36.93 4.96 -21.30
N GLY A 288 37.31 4.51 -22.48
CA GLY A 288 37.47 5.34 -23.68
C GLY A 288 36.27 5.28 -24.62
N PRO A 289 36.43 5.79 -25.85
CA PRO A 289 35.38 5.80 -26.86
C PRO A 289 34.87 4.40 -27.23
N GLU A 290 33.61 4.36 -27.67
CA GLU A 290 32.92 3.18 -28.20
C GLU A 290 32.75 3.32 -29.72
N GLU A 291 33.00 2.25 -30.49
CA GLU A 291 32.87 2.22 -31.95
C GLU A 291 32.31 0.88 -32.43
N GLU A 292 31.40 0.90 -33.40
CA GLU A 292 30.74 -0.31 -33.91
C GLU A 292 31.59 -1.01 -34.99
N LYS A 293 32.36 -0.25 -35.78
CA LYS A 293 33.18 -0.81 -36.85
C LYS A 293 34.55 -1.26 -36.33
N VAL A 294 34.81 -2.56 -36.38
CA VAL A 294 36.07 -3.18 -35.91
C VAL A 294 37.32 -2.51 -36.49
N VAL A 295 37.31 -2.16 -37.78
CA VAL A 295 38.47 -1.52 -38.44
C VAL A 295 38.77 -0.16 -37.81
N LYS A 296 37.75 0.65 -37.56
CA LYS A 296 37.92 1.96 -36.90
C LYS A 296 38.37 1.80 -35.46
N ALA A 297 37.78 0.86 -34.72
CA ALA A 297 38.19 0.55 -33.36
C ALA A 297 39.65 0.09 -33.27
N LEU A 298 40.12 -0.74 -34.21
CA LEU A 298 41.53 -1.15 -34.30
C LEU A 298 42.44 0.03 -34.66
N GLN A 299 42.04 0.90 -35.60
CA GLN A 299 42.78 2.11 -35.93
C GLN A 299 42.95 3.02 -34.71
N MET A 300 41.87 3.24 -33.97
CA MET A 300 41.89 4.01 -32.72
C MET A 300 42.82 3.34 -31.70
N PHE A 301 42.69 2.02 -31.49
CA PHE A 301 43.52 1.27 -30.55
C PHE A 301 45.02 1.34 -30.90
N SER A 302 45.39 1.15 -32.17
CA SER A 302 46.78 1.22 -32.64
C SER A 302 47.38 2.63 -32.57
N SER A 303 46.53 3.67 -32.55
CA SER A 303 46.99 5.06 -32.39
C SER A 303 47.34 5.42 -30.93
N LEU A 304 46.89 4.63 -29.96
CA LEU A 304 47.11 4.90 -28.54
C LEU A 304 48.58 4.73 -28.16
N LYS A 305 49.17 5.80 -27.64
CA LYS A 305 50.53 5.81 -27.08
C LYS A 305 50.53 6.50 -25.71
N PRO A 306 51.37 6.05 -24.75
CA PRO A 306 51.61 6.80 -23.53
C PRO A 306 52.36 8.12 -23.84
N PRO A 307 52.31 9.11 -22.93
CA PRO A 307 51.61 9.07 -21.64
C PRO A 307 50.14 9.51 -21.73
N ALA A 308 49.38 9.25 -20.68
CA ALA A 308 48.04 9.82 -20.50
C ALA A 308 48.14 11.21 -19.86
N ARG A 309 47.28 12.15 -20.24
CA ARG A 309 47.26 13.51 -19.66
C ARG A 309 45.89 13.82 -19.08
N VAL A 310 45.83 14.24 -17.82
CA VAL A 310 44.58 14.65 -17.19
C VAL A 310 44.11 15.98 -17.80
N LYS A 311 43.01 15.96 -18.55
CA LYS A 311 42.37 17.18 -19.08
C LYS A 311 41.64 17.94 -17.99
N ASP A 312 40.88 17.22 -17.17
CA ASP A 312 40.07 17.84 -16.14
C ASP A 312 39.74 16.88 -14.99
N VAL A 313 39.46 17.44 -13.81
CA VAL A 313 39.03 16.71 -12.61
C VAL A 313 37.86 17.47 -12.00
N GLU A 314 36.66 16.97 -12.24
CA GLU A 314 35.43 17.54 -11.70
C GLU A 314 35.05 16.80 -10.43
N LYS A 315 34.80 17.54 -9.34
CA LYS A 315 34.23 17.01 -8.11
C LYS A 315 32.89 17.67 -7.84
N SER A 316 31.84 16.86 -7.75
CA SER A 316 30.50 17.33 -7.41
C SER A 316 30.03 16.67 -6.13
N ARG A 317 29.60 17.48 -5.16
CA ARG A 317 28.97 17.00 -3.93
C ARG A 317 27.47 17.14 -4.04
N LYS A 318 26.75 16.05 -3.75
CA LYS A 318 25.29 16.02 -3.75
C LYS A 318 24.80 15.49 -2.42
N LYS A 319 23.84 16.21 -1.83
CA LYS A 319 23.08 15.73 -0.69
C LYS A 319 22.02 14.74 -1.16
N LEU A 320 22.01 13.57 -0.55
CA LEU A 320 20.96 12.59 -0.70
C LEU A 320 19.99 12.78 0.46
N SER A 321 18.78 13.28 0.16
CA SER A 321 17.75 13.45 1.17
C SER A 321 17.36 12.11 1.79
N PRO A 322 16.99 12.10 3.08
CA PRO A 322 16.41 10.92 3.70
C PRO A 322 15.15 10.49 2.96
N PRO A 323 14.85 9.18 2.98
CA PRO A 323 13.64 8.71 2.36
C PRO A 323 12.39 9.12 3.16
N PRO A 324 11.23 9.31 2.50
CA PRO A 324 10.00 9.52 3.22
C PRO A 324 9.49 8.24 3.90
N PRO A 325 8.57 8.37 4.88
CA PRO A 325 7.82 7.25 5.43
C PRO A 325 7.17 6.41 4.32
N PHE A 326 7.00 5.12 4.59
CA PHE A 326 6.52 4.19 3.58
C PHE A 326 5.07 4.46 3.18
N ASN A 327 4.77 4.41 1.89
CA ASN A 327 3.47 3.91 1.43
C ASN A 327 3.59 2.41 1.13
N LEU A 328 2.50 1.76 0.71
CA LEU A 328 2.52 0.32 0.43
C LEU A 328 3.46 -0.07 -0.71
N THR A 329 3.45 0.69 -1.81
CA THR A 329 4.29 0.43 -2.99
C THR A 329 5.77 0.50 -2.64
N ASP A 330 6.17 1.51 -1.87
CA ASP A 330 7.53 1.72 -1.43
C ASP A 330 7.96 0.60 -0.47
N LEU A 331 7.10 0.21 0.48
CA LEU A 331 7.36 -0.91 1.40
C LEU A 331 7.56 -2.22 0.64
N GLN A 332 6.71 -2.53 -0.33
CA GLN A 332 6.81 -3.74 -1.15
C GLN A 332 8.07 -3.75 -2.01
N THR A 333 8.42 -2.60 -2.59
CA THR A 333 9.63 -2.45 -3.42
C THR A 333 10.90 -2.63 -2.59
N GLU A 334 10.96 -1.96 -1.43
CA GLU A 334 12.12 -2.03 -0.54
C GLU A 334 12.25 -3.40 0.14
N ALA A 335 11.14 -4.02 0.57
CA ALA A 335 11.16 -5.37 1.09
C ALA A 335 11.60 -6.40 0.03
N SER A 336 11.25 -6.21 -1.25
CA SER A 336 11.78 -7.04 -2.33
C SER A 336 13.28 -6.85 -2.53
N ARG A 337 13.78 -5.61 -2.42
CA ARG A 337 15.20 -5.29 -2.59
C ARG A 337 16.05 -5.85 -1.45
N VAL A 338 15.66 -5.57 -0.21
CA VAL A 338 16.44 -5.84 1.01
C VAL A 338 16.13 -7.23 1.58
N LEU A 339 14.85 -7.57 1.74
CA LEU A 339 14.41 -8.80 2.41
C LEU A 339 14.12 -9.96 1.44
N LYS A 340 14.13 -9.70 0.13
CA LYS A 340 13.76 -10.66 -0.93
C LYS A 340 12.32 -11.18 -0.82
N TYR A 341 11.42 -10.40 -0.21
CA TYR A 341 10.01 -10.76 -0.12
C TYR A 341 9.25 -10.39 -1.38
N THR A 342 8.32 -11.24 -1.80
CA THR A 342 7.38 -10.89 -2.87
C THR A 342 6.43 -9.80 -2.37
N PRO A 343 5.89 -8.94 -3.26
CA PRO A 343 4.94 -7.91 -2.86
C PRO A 343 3.75 -8.45 -2.05
N ASN A 344 3.24 -9.62 -2.44
CA ASN A 344 2.12 -10.28 -1.76
C ASN A 344 2.49 -10.77 -0.35
N ARG A 345 3.68 -11.38 -0.20
CA ARG A 345 4.20 -11.76 1.11
C ARG A 345 4.37 -10.55 2.02
N THR A 346 4.93 -9.46 1.49
CA THR A 346 5.10 -8.20 2.23
C THR A 346 3.75 -7.65 2.71
N LEU A 347 2.74 -7.61 1.85
CA LEU A 347 1.40 -7.14 2.22
C LEU A 347 0.77 -8.01 3.32
N LYS A 348 0.86 -9.34 3.22
CA LYS A 348 0.34 -10.26 4.24
C LYS A 348 1.00 -10.04 5.61
N ILE A 349 2.33 -9.89 5.63
CA ILE A 349 3.07 -9.64 6.86
C ILE A 349 2.71 -8.25 7.43
N ALA A 350 2.67 -7.22 6.60
CA ALA A 350 2.30 -5.86 7.03
C ALA A 350 0.88 -5.83 7.61
N GLN A 351 -0.09 -6.51 6.98
CA GLN A 351 -1.45 -6.65 7.53
C GLN A 351 -1.43 -7.30 8.91
N LYS A 352 -0.65 -8.38 9.10
CA LYS A 352 -0.51 -9.03 10.40
C LYS A 352 0.09 -8.10 11.46
N LEU A 353 1.14 -7.35 11.11
CA LEU A 353 1.75 -6.36 12.01
C LEU A 353 0.76 -5.25 12.41
N TYR A 354 -0.09 -4.81 11.49
CA TYR A 354 -1.17 -3.87 11.76
C TYR A 354 -2.25 -4.45 12.67
N GLU A 355 -2.71 -5.68 12.38
CA GLU A 355 -3.70 -6.40 13.21
C GLU A 355 -3.18 -6.60 14.64
N ASP A 356 -1.87 -6.77 14.78
CA ASP A 356 -1.18 -6.87 16.06
C ASP A 356 -0.84 -5.50 16.67
N GLY A 357 -1.19 -4.40 16.01
CA GLY A 357 -1.09 -3.01 16.50
C GLY A 357 0.33 -2.44 16.52
N LEU A 358 1.25 -3.03 15.78
CA LEU A 358 2.67 -2.64 15.76
C LEU A 358 2.98 -1.58 14.71
N ILE A 359 2.19 -1.55 13.62
CA ILE A 359 2.30 -0.53 12.57
C ILE A 359 0.93 0.07 12.26
N SER A 360 0.92 1.25 11.62
CA SER A 360 -0.28 1.81 11.03
C SER A 360 -0.77 1.01 9.81
N TYR A 361 -2.01 1.27 9.41
CA TYR A 361 -2.68 0.55 8.36
C TYR A 361 -1.88 0.55 7.05
N PRO A 362 -1.53 -0.65 6.51
CA PRO A 362 -0.50 -0.72 5.50
C PRO A 362 -1.00 -0.40 4.08
N ARG A 363 -2.33 -0.37 3.84
CA ARG A 363 -2.88 -0.12 2.49
C ARG A 363 -3.10 1.36 2.24
N THR A 364 -2.01 2.10 2.24
CA THR A 364 -1.98 3.55 2.04
C THR A 364 -1.10 3.93 0.85
N SER A 365 -1.49 4.99 0.14
CA SER A 365 -0.64 5.65 -0.86
C SER A 365 0.16 6.83 -0.28
N SER A 366 -0.14 7.23 0.97
CA SER A 366 0.45 8.40 1.62
C SER A 366 1.90 8.16 2.02
N GLN A 367 2.70 9.20 1.85
CA GLN A 367 4.07 9.31 2.36
C GLN A 367 4.18 10.41 3.43
N LYS A 368 3.05 10.78 4.04
CA LYS A 368 2.92 11.82 5.06
C LYS A 368 2.42 11.26 6.37
N LEU A 369 2.94 11.76 7.49
CA LEU A 369 2.51 11.38 8.82
C LEU A 369 1.28 12.23 9.24
N PRO A 370 0.46 11.75 10.19
CA PRO A 370 -0.59 12.57 10.78
C PRO A 370 0.04 13.78 11.50
N LYS A 371 -0.59 14.96 11.37
CA LYS A 371 -0.15 16.18 12.07
C LYS A 371 -0.16 16.04 13.59
N GLU A 372 -1.14 15.30 14.11
CA GLU A 372 -1.34 15.07 15.55
C GLU A 372 -0.57 13.84 16.07
N LEU A 373 0.30 13.24 15.25
CA LEU A 373 1.06 12.07 15.67
C LEU A 373 2.06 12.44 16.76
N ASP A 374 2.00 11.77 17.92
CA ASP A 374 2.99 11.91 18.98
C ASP A 374 4.28 11.15 18.62
N VAL A 375 5.07 11.75 17.73
CA VAL A 375 6.36 11.21 17.27
C VAL A 375 7.32 11.02 18.44
N LYS A 376 7.29 11.90 19.44
CA LYS A 376 8.16 11.81 20.62
C LYS A 376 7.86 10.52 21.38
N ALA A 377 6.60 10.24 21.69
CA ALA A 377 6.21 9.01 22.38
C ALA A 377 6.61 7.75 21.59
N ILE A 378 6.42 7.75 20.25
CA ILE A 378 6.81 6.62 19.40
C ILE A 378 8.32 6.37 19.48
N LEU A 379 9.14 7.42 19.27
CA LEU A 379 10.60 7.29 19.31
C LEU A 379 11.12 6.89 20.69
N THR A 380 10.52 7.39 21.78
CA THR A 380 10.85 6.98 23.15
C THR A 380 10.57 5.50 23.36
N LYS A 381 9.42 4.98 22.92
CA LYS A 381 9.12 3.54 23.06
C LYS A 381 10.04 2.67 22.18
N LEU A 382 10.34 3.11 20.96
CA LEU A 382 11.26 2.43 20.05
C LEU A 382 12.68 2.33 20.61
N ALA A 383 13.08 3.21 21.53
CA ALA A 383 14.41 3.22 22.14
C ALA A 383 14.77 1.90 22.84
N SER A 384 13.77 1.13 23.28
CA SER A 384 13.97 -0.19 23.87
C SER A 384 14.59 -1.22 22.90
N MET A 385 14.27 -1.10 21.61
CA MET A 385 14.81 -1.96 20.54
C MET A 385 15.90 -1.26 19.72
N TYR A 386 15.83 0.06 19.64
CA TYR A 386 16.73 0.91 18.86
C TYR A 386 17.25 2.03 19.77
N PRO A 387 18.31 1.82 20.57
CA PRO A 387 18.77 2.80 21.56
C PRO A 387 19.03 4.20 20.98
N PHE A 388 19.37 4.27 19.69
CA PHE A 388 19.61 5.51 18.95
C PHE A 388 18.33 6.24 18.50
N ALA A 389 17.12 5.73 18.75
CA ALA A 389 15.86 6.33 18.29
C ALA A 389 15.61 7.72 18.89
N THR A 390 16.05 7.95 20.14
CA THR A 390 15.86 9.20 20.86
C THR A 390 16.59 10.39 20.23
N GLN A 391 17.64 10.15 19.42
CA GLN A 391 18.38 11.21 18.71
C GLN A 391 17.51 11.96 17.68
N PHE A 392 16.39 11.36 17.25
CA PHE A 392 15.47 11.93 16.27
C PHE A 392 14.34 12.75 16.90
N ILE A 393 14.25 12.80 18.24
CA ILE A 393 13.23 13.58 18.94
C ILE A 393 13.42 15.07 18.62
N GLY A 394 12.32 15.74 18.25
CA GLY A 394 12.32 17.16 17.86
C GLY A 394 12.84 17.45 16.45
N LYS A 395 13.30 16.43 15.71
CA LYS A 395 13.68 16.56 14.30
C LYS A 395 12.44 16.58 13.41
N LYS A 396 12.56 17.25 12.25
CA LYS A 396 11.48 17.35 11.27
C LYS A 396 11.50 16.12 10.35
N CYS A 397 10.34 15.50 10.14
CA CYS A 397 10.19 14.43 9.15
C CYS A 397 10.38 14.97 7.73
N HIS A 398 11.18 14.27 6.93
CA HIS A 398 11.23 14.42 5.49
C HIS A 398 10.06 13.67 4.85
N GLU A 399 8.94 14.36 4.64
CA GLU A 399 7.75 13.78 4.03
C GLU A 399 7.81 13.68 2.50
N GLY A 400 7.07 12.71 1.95
CA GLY A 400 6.94 12.56 0.51
C GLY A 400 5.82 13.42 -0.10
N LYS A 401 5.72 13.38 -1.43
CA LYS A 401 4.69 14.14 -2.17
C LYS A 401 3.32 13.46 -2.15
N LYS A 402 3.29 12.12 -2.11
CA LYS A 402 2.04 11.35 -2.22
C LYS A 402 1.22 11.46 -0.93
N THR A 403 -0.09 11.62 -1.07
CA THR A 403 -1.07 11.69 0.02
C THR A 403 -2.16 10.66 -0.20
N ASP A 404 -2.85 10.32 0.87
CA ASP A 404 -4.03 9.46 0.85
C ASP A 404 -5.07 10.09 1.80
N PRO A 405 -6.31 10.35 1.35
CA PRO A 405 -7.32 10.99 2.18
C PRO A 405 -7.72 10.15 3.41
N ALA A 406 -7.61 8.83 3.32
CA ALA A 406 -8.09 7.93 4.34
C ALA A 406 -7.04 7.61 5.41
N HIS A 407 -5.79 7.45 4.97
CA HIS A 407 -4.73 6.90 5.81
C HIS A 407 -3.42 7.68 5.71
N PRO A 408 -2.70 7.86 6.82
CA PRO A 408 -1.34 8.35 6.79
C PRO A 408 -0.40 7.32 6.15
N ALA A 409 0.89 7.66 6.08
CA ALA A 409 1.95 6.71 5.75
C ALA A 409 2.01 5.54 6.75
N ILE A 410 2.74 4.51 6.36
CA ILE A 410 3.06 3.35 7.20
C ILE A 410 4.18 3.74 8.18
N TYR A 411 3.88 3.67 9.47
CA TYR A 411 4.80 3.98 10.57
C TYR A 411 4.61 2.99 11.74
N PRO A 412 5.64 2.76 12.58
CA PRO A 412 5.50 1.96 13.79
C PRO A 412 4.67 2.71 14.84
N THR A 413 3.80 2.01 15.57
CA THR A 413 2.97 2.62 16.64
C THR A 413 3.76 2.91 17.92
N GLY A 414 5.01 2.45 17.99
CA GLY A 414 5.85 2.48 19.17
C GLY A 414 5.67 1.25 20.07
N GLU A 415 4.63 0.43 19.85
CA GLU A 415 4.51 -0.85 20.55
C GLU A 415 5.67 -1.77 20.15
N PRO A 416 6.42 -2.35 21.10
CA PRO A 416 7.61 -3.12 20.78
C PRO A 416 7.21 -4.45 20.12
N ALA A 417 7.95 -4.86 19.09
CA ALA A 417 7.76 -6.16 18.43
C ALA A 417 8.36 -7.33 19.24
N ASN A 418 8.27 -7.27 20.57
CA ASN A 418 8.85 -8.24 21.49
C ASN A 418 8.32 -9.65 21.21
N GLY A 419 9.21 -10.64 21.25
CA GLY A 419 8.88 -12.06 21.02
C GLY A 419 8.56 -12.43 19.58
N ARG A 420 8.75 -11.53 18.60
CA ARG A 420 8.68 -11.90 17.18
C ARG A 420 10.04 -12.31 16.65
N GLU A 421 10.01 -13.30 15.77
CA GLU A 421 11.20 -13.78 15.07
C GLU A 421 10.97 -13.85 13.57
N GLY A 422 12.07 -14.02 12.84
CA GLY A 422 12.00 -14.36 11.43
C GLY A 422 11.39 -13.25 10.55
N PRO A 423 10.51 -13.59 9.60
CA PRO A 423 10.08 -12.65 8.56
C PRO A 423 9.29 -11.43 9.04
N GLU A 424 8.53 -11.57 10.12
CA GLU A 424 7.71 -10.49 10.65
C GLU A 424 8.56 -9.43 11.33
N LEU A 425 9.53 -9.87 12.16
CA LEU A 425 10.50 -8.96 12.79
C LEU A 425 11.31 -8.20 11.73
N LYS A 426 11.75 -8.89 10.66
CA LYS A 426 12.51 -8.25 9.56
C LYS A 426 11.70 -7.17 8.84
N LEU A 427 10.41 -7.38 8.60
CA LEU A 427 9.57 -6.35 7.97
C LEU A 427 9.28 -5.20 8.92
N TYR A 428 9.01 -5.49 10.19
CA TYR A 428 8.85 -4.47 11.23
C TYR A 428 10.10 -3.60 11.35
N ASP A 429 11.29 -4.22 11.40
CA ASP A 429 12.58 -3.52 11.46
C ASP A 429 12.78 -2.58 10.25
N LEU A 430 12.43 -3.04 9.05
CA LEU A 430 12.48 -2.20 7.86
C LEU A 430 11.55 -0.97 7.99
N VAL A 431 10.33 -1.13 8.51
CA VAL A 431 9.38 -0.04 8.74
C VAL A 431 9.90 0.93 9.81
N ALA A 432 10.40 0.41 10.94
CA ALA A 432 10.92 1.22 12.04
C ALA A 432 12.16 2.03 11.62
N ARG A 433 13.11 1.39 10.92
CA ARG A 433 14.29 2.07 10.38
C ARG A 433 13.94 3.11 9.33
N ARG A 434 12.95 2.84 8.45
CA ARG A 434 12.47 3.84 7.49
C ARG A 434 11.88 5.05 8.20
N PHE A 435 11.04 4.81 9.22
CA PHE A 435 10.44 5.86 10.03
C PHE A 435 11.52 6.73 10.68
N MET A 436 12.47 6.14 11.42
CA MET A 436 13.59 6.87 12.03
C MET A 436 14.44 7.61 10.98
N ALA A 437 14.75 6.96 9.86
CA ALA A 437 15.53 7.56 8.78
C ALA A 437 14.86 8.77 8.17
N SER A 438 13.52 8.82 8.13
CA SER A 438 12.81 10.01 7.65
C SER A 438 13.04 11.25 8.51
N PHE A 439 13.51 11.10 9.76
CA PHE A 439 13.92 12.20 10.65
C PHE A 439 15.44 12.42 10.67
N GLY A 440 16.20 11.61 9.95
CA GLY A 440 17.66 11.67 9.91
C GLY A 440 18.19 12.82 9.06
N GLU A 441 19.49 13.09 9.20
CA GLU A 441 20.18 14.08 8.37
C GLU A 441 20.44 13.52 6.95
N PRO A 442 20.47 14.36 5.90
CA PRO A 442 20.87 13.94 4.57
C PRO A 442 22.25 13.29 4.56
N ALA A 443 22.42 12.26 3.72
CA ALA A 443 23.75 11.74 3.39
C ALA A 443 24.44 12.69 2.40
N GLU A 444 25.76 12.75 2.40
CA GLU A 444 26.53 13.55 1.45
C GLU A 444 27.43 12.64 0.62
N ARG A 445 27.29 12.72 -0.71
CA ARG A 445 28.07 11.93 -1.65
C ARG A 445 28.89 12.84 -2.54
N GLU A 446 30.13 12.45 -2.78
CA GLU A 446 31.03 13.08 -3.73
C GLU A 446 31.17 12.20 -4.96
N SER A 447 30.90 12.76 -6.13
CA SER A 447 31.20 12.16 -7.42
C SER A 447 32.43 12.86 -7.99
N THR A 448 33.42 12.07 -8.41
CA THR A 448 34.64 12.56 -9.07
C THR A 448 34.64 12.05 -10.50
N ARG A 449 34.79 12.95 -11.47
CA ARG A 449 34.91 12.63 -12.90
C ARG A 449 36.28 13.10 -13.37
N ILE A 450 37.09 12.18 -13.87
CA ILE A 450 38.45 12.48 -14.37
C ILE A 450 38.43 12.26 -15.88
N SER A 451 38.55 13.34 -16.64
CA SER A 451 38.72 13.28 -18.10
C SER A 451 40.22 13.23 -18.43
N ILE A 452 40.61 12.24 -19.23
CA ILE A 452 42.00 11.90 -19.55
C ILE A 452 42.15 11.92 -21.06
N ASP A 453 43.13 12.68 -21.58
CA ASP A 453 43.57 12.59 -22.96
C ASP A 453 44.57 11.46 -23.13
N ILE A 454 44.38 10.62 -24.13
CA ILE A 454 45.39 9.70 -24.60
C ILE A 454 45.41 9.76 -26.11
N SER A 455 46.48 10.32 -26.67
CA SER A 455 46.65 10.46 -28.13
C SER A 455 45.48 11.18 -28.81
N GLY A 456 44.92 12.21 -28.15
CA GLY A 456 43.77 12.99 -28.66
C GLY A 456 42.39 12.37 -28.42
N LEU A 457 42.32 11.14 -27.88
CA LEU A 457 41.07 10.48 -27.51
C LEU A 457 40.74 10.71 -26.03
N GLU A 458 39.46 10.94 -25.72
CA GLU A 458 39.00 11.14 -24.34
C GLU A 458 38.67 9.81 -23.66
N PHE A 459 39.28 9.61 -22.49
CA PHE A 459 39.01 8.53 -21.56
C PHE A 459 38.44 9.10 -20.26
N LEU A 460 37.60 8.31 -19.60
CA LEU A 460 36.90 8.71 -18.38
C LEU A 460 37.13 7.74 -17.23
N MET A 461 37.45 8.28 -16.07
CA MET A 461 37.30 7.57 -14.80
C MET A 461 36.22 8.25 -13.95
N GLU A 462 35.28 7.46 -13.45
CA GLU A 462 34.26 7.93 -12.50
C GLU A 462 34.44 7.29 -11.13
N GLY A 463 34.49 8.12 -10.10
CA GLY A 463 34.51 7.72 -8.71
C GLY A 463 33.31 8.24 -7.97
N ARG A 464 32.85 7.49 -6.98
CA ARG A 464 31.76 7.87 -6.08
C ARG A 464 32.14 7.46 -4.68
N ARG A 465 32.08 8.40 -3.74
CA ARG A 465 32.28 8.08 -2.33
C ARG A 465 31.29 8.77 -1.41
N THR A 466 31.01 8.15 -0.29
CA THR A 466 30.19 8.72 0.78
C THR A 466 31.08 9.56 1.71
N ILE A 467 30.76 10.84 1.84
CA ILE A 467 31.48 11.80 2.72
C ILE A 467 30.82 11.84 4.10
N LYS A 468 29.50 11.76 4.14
CA LYS A 468 28.70 11.70 5.36
C LYS A 468 27.58 10.70 5.17
N GLU A 469 27.49 9.71 6.06
CA GLU A 469 26.45 8.67 5.97
C GLU A 469 25.04 9.21 6.22
N GLY A 470 24.88 10.13 7.17
CA GLY A 470 23.55 10.67 7.51
C GLY A 470 22.55 9.54 7.80
N PHE A 471 21.37 9.58 7.18
CA PHE A 471 20.34 8.55 7.35
C PHE A 471 20.77 7.14 6.92
N THR A 472 21.80 6.97 6.08
CA THR A 472 22.22 5.64 5.60
C THR A 472 22.90 4.81 6.66
N ALA A 473 23.34 5.41 7.77
CA ALA A 473 23.86 4.70 8.94
C ALA A 473 22.79 3.80 9.60
N ILE A 474 21.50 4.16 9.49
CA ILE A 474 20.40 3.43 10.13
C ILE A 474 19.50 2.68 9.16
N TYR A 475 19.45 3.12 7.89
CA TYR A 475 18.58 2.57 6.86
C TYR A 475 19.38 1.89 5.77
N PRO A 476 19.06 0.64 5.38
CA PRO A 476 19.85 -0.15 4.43
C PRO A 476 19.79 0.41 3.00
N ALA A 477 20.58 1.45 2.74
CA ALA A 477 20.86 1.99 1.43
C ALA A 477 22.13 1.35 0.88
N LYS A 478 22.03 0.56 -0.19
CA LYS A 478 23.22 0.05 -0.87
C LYS A 478 23.72 1.15 -1.81
N LEU A 479 24.66 1.97 -1.32
CA LEU A 479 25.33 2.99 -2.11
C LEU A 479 26.57 2.40 -2.77
N GLU A 480 26.70 2.58 -4.09
CA GLU A 480 27.90 2.13 -4.82
C GLU A 480 29.07 3.05 -4.54
N GLU A 481 30.11 2.52 -3.91
CA GLU A 481 31.38 3.19 -3.70
C GLU A 481 32.36 2.76 -4.80
N ARG A 482 32.97 3.71 -5.49
CA ARG A 482 33.97 3.49 -6.54
C ARG A 482 35.09 4.48 -6.33
N GLU A 483 36.28 3.99 -6.04
CA GLU A 483 37.45 4.85 -5.88
C GLU A 483 38.05 5.20 -7.24
N VAL A 484 38.76 6.34 -7.26
CA VAL A 484 39.54 6.84 -8.39
C VAL A 484 40.85 7.41 -7.86
N PRO A 485 41.93 7.44 -8.68
CA PRO A 485 43.21 7.91 -8.21
C PRO A 485 43.18 9.41 -7.91
N ALA A 486 43.94 9.83 -6.91
CA ALA A 486 44.19 11.25 -6.66
C ALA A 486 45.12 11.79 -7.77
N VAL A 487 44.59 12.73 -8.56
CA VAL A 487 45.30 13.36 -9.68
C VAL A 487 44.96 14.85 -9.78
N LYS A 488 45.81 15.62 -10.46
CA LYS A 488 45.61 17.05 -10.74
C LYS A 488 45.43 17.28 -12.24
N LYS A 489 44.71 18.36 -12.59
CA LYS A 489 44.62 18.84 -13.96
C LYS A 489 46.01 19.09 -14.54
N GLY A 490 46.24 18.64 -15.77
CA GLY A 490 47.53 18.74 -16.46
C GLY A 490 48.55 17.65 -16.08
N GLU A 491 48.28 16.84 -15.05
CA GLU A 491 49.17 15.75 -14.63
C GLU A 491 49.35 14.73 -15.76
N VAL A 492 50.59 14.30 -15.92
CA VAL A 492 50.99 13.27 -16.88
C VAL A 492 51.07 11.94 -16.14
N LEU A 493 50.33 10.94 -16.61
CA LEU A 493 50.14 9.66 -15.94
C LEU A 493 50.73 8.53 -16.79
N PRO A 494 51.46 7.57 -16.19
CA PRO A 494 51.88 6.37 -16.89
C PRO A 494 50.65 5.50 -17.22
N VAL A 495 50.65 4.92 -18.41
CA VAL A 495 49.68 3.89 -18.80
C VAL A 495 50.35 2.52 -18.65
N THR A 496 49.73 1.61 -17.90
CA THR A 496 50.24 0.25 -17.72
C THR A 496 49.95 -0.61 -18.95
N TYR A 497 48.71 -0.59 -19.45
CA TYR A 497 48.32 -1.25 -20.69
C TYR A 497 47.04 -0.63 -21.28
N PHE A 498 46.83 -0.87 -22.56
CA PHE A 498 45.58 -0.60 -23.25
C PHE A 498 44.83 -1.90 -23.52
N GLN A 499 43.50 -1.83 -23.54
CA GLN A 499 42.65 -2.96 -23.85
C GLN A 499 41.53 -2.54 -24.80
N LEU A 500 41.25 -3.36 -25.80
CA LEU A 500 40.10 -3.22 -26.70
C LEU A 500 39.15 -4.39 -26.43
N ASN A 501 37.98 -4.11 -25.85
CA ASN A 501 36.99 -5.15 -25.61
C ASN A 501 35.90 -5.11 -26.66
N ARG A 502 35.59 -6.28 -27.21
CA ARG A 502 34.36 -6.49 -27.97
C ARG A 502 33.22 -6.73 -26.97
N GLU A 503 32.31 -5.78 -26.89
CA GLU A 503 31.10 -5.85 -26.09
C GLU A 503 29.88 -6.08 -26.98
N GLN A 504 28.81 -6.60 -26.37
CA GLN A 504 27.58 -6.94 -27.07
C GLN A 504 26.43 -6.14 -26.45
N LYS A 505 25.66 -5.45 -27.29
CA LYS A 505 24.44 -4.77 -26.84
C LYS A 505 23.48 -5.79 -26.26
N ARG A 506 22.96 -5.52 -25.07
CA ARG A 506 22.08 -6.44 -24.34
C ARG A 506 20.62 -6.02 -24.53
N PRO A 507 19.69 -6.98 -24.64
CA PRO A 507 18.27 -6.68 -24.65
C PRO A 507 17.84 -6.03 -23.33
N PRO A 508 16.67 -5.37 -23.30
CA PRO A 508 16.11 -4.83 -22.07
C PRO A 508 15.93 -5.92 -21.01
N LYS A 509 16.10 -5.54 -19.74
CA LYS A 509 15.93 -6.48 -18.63
C LYS A 509 14.46 -6.84 -18.46
N ARG A 510 14.19 -8.11 -18.15
CA ARG A 510 12.87 -8.54 -17.69
C ARG A 510 12.49 -7.83 -16.40
N TYR A 511 11.19 -7.68 -16.18
CA TYR A 511 10.67 -7.12 -14.93
C TYR A 511 10.83 -8.11 -13.77
N THR A 512 11.01 -7.58 -12.56
CA THR A 512 10.78 -8.34 -11.33
C THR A 512 9.36 -8.08 -10.84
N ALA A 513 8.84 -8.87 -9.90
CA ALA A 513 7.52 -8.62 -9.32
C ALA A 513 7.38 -7.20 -8.71
N ALA A 514 8.42 -6.69 -8.06
CA ALA A 514 8.45 -5.32 -7.55
C ALA A 514 8.53 -4.28 -8.68
N GLY A 515 9.33 -4.53 -9.72
CA GLY A 515 9.42 -3.67 -10.89
C GLY A 515 8.10 -3.57 -11.64
N LEU A 516 7.41 -4.70 -11.82
CA LEU A 516 6.08 -4.78 -12.41
C LEU A 516 5.05 -4.04 -11.56
N LEU A 517 5.07 -4.23 -10.23
CA LEU A 517 4.14 -3.53 -9.34
C LEU A 517 4.29 -2.01 -9.43
N LYS A 518 5.54 -1.50 -9.49
CA LYS A 518 5.81 -0.08 -9.66
C LYS A 518 5.34 0.43 -11.03
N LEU A 519 5.48 -0.39 -12.07
CA LEU A 519 4.96 -0.06 -13.40
C LEU A 519 3.42 -0.03 -13.41
N MET A 520 2.75 -1.00 -12.79
CA MET A 520 1.30 -1.02 -12.62
C MET A 520 0.81 0.23 -11.86
N GLU A 521 1.52 0.67 -10.82
CA GLU A 521 1.21 1.95 -10.14
C GLU A 521 1.35 3.14 -11.09
N LYS A 522 2.43 3.21 -11.87
CA LYS A 522 2.67 4.29 -12.84
C LYS A 522 1.58 4.35 -13.92
N LEU A 523 1.12 3.18 -14.38
CA LEU A 523 0.08 3.04 -15.40
C LEU A 523 -1.34 3.08 -14.82
N ASN A 524 -1.52 3.28 -13.51
CA ASN A 524 -2.81 3.22 -12.82
C ASN A 524 -3.58 1.90 -12.99
N ILE A 525 -2.88 0.80 -13.25
CA ILE A 525 -3.44 -0.54 -13.39
C ILE A 525 -3.57 -1.19 -12.00
N GLY A 526 -4.81 -1.51 -11.62
CA GLY A 526 -5.13 -2.01 -10.28
C GLY A 526 -4.89 -0.96 -9.18
N THR A 527 -5.21 -1.32 -7.94
CA THR A 527 -5.07 -0.43 -6.77
C THR A 527 -3.89 -0.85 -5.90
N LYS A 528 -3.48 0.03 -4.96
CA LYS A 528 -2.47 -0.26 -3.93
C LYS A 528 -2.69 -1.62 -3.24
N ALA A 529 -3.95 -2.01 -3.03
CA ALA A 529 -4.33 -3.26 -2.37
C ALA A 529 -4.34 -4.48 -3.30
N THR A 530 -4.62 -4.33 -4.60
CA THR A 530 -4.89 -5.47 -5.49
C THR A 530 -3.70 -5.91 -6.33
N ARG A 531 -2.76 -5.01 -6.68
CA ARG A 531 -1.63 -5.29 -7.59
C ARG A 531 -0.83 -6.52 -7.19
N ALA A 532 -0.48 -6.64 -5.91
CA ALA A 532 0.29 -7.77 -5.41
C ALA A 532 -0.43 -9.12 -5.58
N GLY A 533 -1.75 -9.15 -5.35
CA GLY A 533 -2.58 -10.33 -5.55
C GLY A 533 -2.75 -10.71 -7.03
N ILE A 534 -2.82 -9.72 -7.93
CA ILE A 534 -2.87 -9.94 -9.38
C ILE A 534 -1.57 -10.59 -9.88
N ILE A 535 -0.41 -10.06 -9.46
CA ILE A 535 0.90 -10.62 -9.82
C ILE A 535 1.00 -12.07 -9.30
N GLU A 536 0.60 -12.32 -8.06
CA GLU A 536 0.56 -13.68 -7.50
C GLU A 536 -0.34 -14.62 -8.33
N THR A 537 -1.50 -14.13 -8.78
CA THR A 537 -2.44 -14.90 -9.60
C THR A 537 -1.83 -15.30 -10.95
N LEU A 538 -1.04 -14.42 -11.57
CA LEU A 538 -0.33 -14.75 -12.81
C LEU A 538 0.68 -15.89 -12.60
N TYR A 539 1.40 -15.90 -11.46
CA TYR A 539 2.28 -17.01 -11.09
C TYR A 539 1.48 -18.29 -10.82
N SER A 540 0.43 -18.23 -10.00
CA SER A 540 -0.35 -19.41 -9.63
C SER A 540 -1.07 -20.06 -10.80
N ARG A 541 -1.41 -19.29 -11.84
CA ARG A 541 -2.01 -19.77 -13.09
C ARG A 541 -0.98 -20.28 -14.10
N ASN A 542 0.31 -20.28 -13.75
CA ASN A 542 1.41 -20.66 -14.63
C ASN A 542 1.47 -19.85 -15.94
N TYR A 543 1.06 -18.58 -15.90
CA TYR A 543 1.25 -17.64 -17.02
C TYR A 543 2.64 -17.01 -16.99
N ILE A 544 3.21 -16.89 -15.80
CA ILE A 544 4.54 -16.33 -15.60
C ILE A 544 5.33 -17.18 -14.61
N LYS A 545 6.66 -17.12 -14.70
CA LYS A 545 7.59 -17.84 -13.82
C LYS A 545 8.87 -17.03 -13.57
N ASP A 546 9.67 -17.52 -12.62
CA ASP A 546 10.96 -16.97 -12.19
C ASP A 546 10.91 -15.58 -11.53
N LYS A 547 12.02 -15.18 -10.88
CA LYS A 547 12.17 -13.86 -10.25
C LYS A 547 12.34 -12.74 -11.28
N SER A 548 13.13 -13.02 -12.32
CA SER A 548 13.23 -12.22 -13.54
C SER A 548 12.14 -12.74 -14.47
N ILE A 549 10.98 -12.08 -14.44
CA ILE A 549 9.71 -12.65 -14.89
C ILE A 549 9.80 -13.07 -16.34
N ARG A 550 9.65 -14.38 -16.59
CA ARG A 550 9.46 -14.96 -17.92
C ARG A 550 7.99 -15.31 -18.12
N VAL A 551 7.43 -14.91 -19.25
CA VAL A 551 6.08 -15.34 -19.66
C VAL A 551 6.17 -16.76 -20.22
N THR A 552 5.31 -17.66 -19.74
CA THR A 552 5.25 -19.05 -20.23
C THR A 552 4.62 -19.10 -21.62
N GLU A 553 4.80 -20.20 -22.35
CA GLU A 553 4.11 -20.39 -23.63
C GLU A 553 2.59 -20.31 -23.49
N LEU A 554 2.03 -20.81 -22.38
CA LEU A 554 0.62 -20.65 -22.07
C LEU A 554 0.24 -19.17 -21.91
N GLY A 555 1.02 -18.41 -21.14
CA GLY A 555 0.77 -16.97 -20.95
C GLY A 555 0.81 -16.20 -22.27
N GLN A 556 1.77 -16.52 -23.15
CA GLN A 556 1.87 -15.89 -24.47
C GLN A 556 0.70 -16.27 -25.37
N SER A 557 0.29 -17.54 -25.39
CA SER A 557 -0.86 -17.99 -26.18
C SER A 557 -2.17 -17.35 -25.72
N VAL A 558 -2.35 -17.18 -24.40
CA VAL A 558 -3.51 -16.44 -23.85
C VAL A 558 -3.51 -15.00 -24.35
N VAL A 559 -2.37 -14.30 -24.26
CA VAL A 559 -2.26 -12.92 -24.74
C VAL A 559 -2.53 -12.82 -26.23
N ARG A 560 -1.89 -13.64 -27.06
CA ARG A 560 -2.12 -13.65 -28.52
C ARG A 560 -3.58 -13.90 -28.89
N SER A 561 -4.24 -14.82 -28.19
CA SER A 561 -5.64 -15.15 -28.43
C SER A 561 -6.55 -13.98 -28.09
N LEU A 562 -6.32 -13.33 -26.94
CA LEU A 562 -7.09 -12.16 -26.52
C LEU A 562 -6.81 -10.95 -27.42
N GLU A 563 -5.56 -10.70 -27.78
CA GLU A 563 -5.18 -9.58 -28.64
C GLU A 563 -5.78 -9.70 -30.04
N SER A 564 -5.85 -10.92 -30.59
CA SER A 564 -6.46 -11.19 -31.88
C SER A 564 -8.00 -11.07 -31.84
N ALA A 565 -8.64 -11.61 -30.80
CA ALA A 565 -10.10 -11.70 -30.74
C ALA A 565 -10.78 -10.48 -30.08
N ALA A 566 -10.12 -9.83 -29.14
CA ALA A 566 -10.66 -8.75 -28.31
C ALA A 566 -9.51 -7.86 -27.77
N PRO A 567 -8.82 -7.08 -28.63
CA PRO A 567 -7.62 -6.31 -28.26
C PRO A 567 -7.85 -5.34 -27.09
N ASP A 568 -9.03 -4.73 -27.05
CA ASP A 568 -9.46 -3.82 -25.98
C ASP A 568 -9.34 -4.46 -24.58
N VAL A 569 -9.54 -5.76 -24.48
CA VAL A 569 -9.54 -6.48 -23.19
C VAL A 569 -8.16 -6.58 -22.54
N VAL A 570 -7.11 -6.48 -23.34
CA VAL A 570 -5.72 -6.51 -22.89
C VAL A 570 -5.04 -5.14 -23.00
N SER A 571 -5.79 -4.11 -23.40
CA SER A 571 -5.31 -2.73 -23.44
C SER A 571 -5.04 -2.22 -22.02
N VAL A 572 -3.98 -1.44 -21.87
CA VAL A 572 -3.65 -0.73 -20.63
C VAL A 572 -4.57 0.48 -20.42
N ASP A 573 -5.05 1.08 -21.50
CA ASP A 573 -5.79 2.34 -21.46
C ASP A 573 -7.27 2.16 -21.08
N LEU A 574 -7.82 0.96 -21.24
CA LEU A 574 -9.18 0.56 -20.86
C LEU A 574 -9.22 0.00 -19.43
#